data_AF-A0A3D1YXR2-F1
#
_entry.id   AF-A0A3D1YXR2-F1
#
_cell.length_a   1.000
_cell.length_b   1.000
_cell.length_c   1.000
_cell.angle_alpha   90.00
_cell.angle_beta   90.00
_cell.angle_gamma   90.00
#
_symmetry.space_group_name_H-M   'P 1'
#
loop_
_entity.id
_entity.type
_entity.pdbx_description
1 polymer ?
#
loop_
_entity_poly.entity_id
_entity_poly.type
_entity_poly.pdbx_seq_one_letter_code
_entity_poly.pdbx_strand_id
1 'polypeptide(L)'
;MKDVGLDADWQVIPGSEDFFTVTKLFHNALQGMELIATPEMIDTYLKQNLNNAELFGGEYDVIMVHDPQPAAMLSYIEKQGKKTGKWIWRCHIDLTTAQQSVWGFLEPYIEQYDAAVFTMEQYVKDGFKMDKIAFVPPTIDPLSSKNMEINEETIESILHRYHIDPNRPIATQVSRFDPWKDPLGVIDAYRIAKKEFPELQLLMIASMASDDPEGFHYYEKTSRHAAGDPDIFLLSNLEGVGNLE
;
A
#
# COMPACT_ATOMS: atom_id res chain seq x y z
N MET A 1 9.03 16.29 -11.87
CA MET A 1 9.15 15.85 -13.28
C MET A 1 9.06 17.03 -14.23
N LYS A 2 8.04 17.90 -14.11
CA LYS A 2 7.96 19.14 -14.89
C LYS A 2 9.17 20.06 -14.72
N ASP A 3 9.67 20.19 -13.48
CA ASP A 3 10.84 21.05 -13.19
C ASP A 3 12.15 20.59 -13.84
N VAL A 4 12.23 19.33 -14.29
CA VAL A 4 13.37 18.79 -15.05
C VAL A 4 13.11 18.76 -16.57
N GLY A 5 12.04 19.44 -17.02
CA GLY A 5 11.72 19.63 -18.43
C GLY A 5 10.86 18.54 -19.08
N LEU A 6 10.28 17.62 -18.28
CA LEU A 6 9.35 16.59 -18.79
C LEU A 6 7.91 17.10 -18.78
N ASP A 7 7.19 16.94 -19.89
CA ASP A 7 5.73 17.13 -19.89
C ASP A 7 5.07 15.89 -19.28
N ALA A 8 4.68 16.00 -18.01
CA ALA A 8 4.28 14.87 -17.19
C ALA A 8 2.92 15.10 -16.54
N ASP A 9 1.95 14.25 -16.84
CA ASP A 9 0.61 14.35 -16.25
C ASP A 9 0.30 13.15 -15.36
N TRP A 10 -0.58 13.37 -14.38
CA TRP A 10 -1.11 12.32 -13.51
C TRP A 10 -2.60 12.17 -13.75
N GLN A 11 -3.02 11.00 -14.23
CA GLN A 11 -4.43 10.67 -14.43
C GLN A 11 -4.87 9.63 -13.39
N VAL A 12 -5.95 9.94 -12.67
CA VAL A 12 -6.56 9.03 -11.70
C VAL A 12 -7.68 8.25 -12.39
N ILE A 13 -7.71 6.94 -12.18
CA ILE A 13 -8.81 6.11 -12.67
C ILE A 13 -10.07 6.31 -11.81
N PRO A 14 -11.23 6.57 -12.41
CA PRO A 14 -12.49 6.46 -11.69
C PRO A 14 -12.81 4.97 -11.42
N GLY A 15 -13.66 4.72 -10.43
CA GLY A 15 -14.11 3.39 -10.07
C GLY A 15 -15.40 3.43 -9.30
N SER A 16 -16.27 2.44 -9.51
CA SER A 16 -17.41 2.20 -8.63
C SER A 16 -16.96 1.60 -7.29
N GLU A 17 -17.82 1.66 -6.28
CA GLU A 17 -17.58 1.01 -4.98
C GLU A 17 -17.36 -0.50 -5.15
N ASP A 18 -18.13 -1.15 -6.02
CA ASP A 18 -17.97 -2.57 -6.36
C ASP A 18 -16.58 -2.86 -6.96
N PHE A 19 -16.10 -1.99 -7.86
CA PHE A 19 -14.77 -2.13 -8.44
C PHE A 19 -13.66 -2.01 -7.39
N PHE A 20 -13.76 -1.03 -6.50
CA PHE A 20 -12.79 -0.88 -5.41
C PHE A 20 -12.86 -2.03 -4.40
N THR A 21 -14.04 -2.59 -4.16
CA THR A 21 -14.21 -3.79 -3.35
C THR A 21 -13.52 -5.00 -3.98
N VAL A 22 -13.78 -5.26 -5.27
CA VAL A 22 -13.14 -6.36 -6.02
C VAL A 22 -11.63 -6.20 -6.08
N THR A 23 -11.14 -4.99 -6.37
CA THR A 23 -9.70 -4.76 -6.47
C THR A 23 -8.99 -4.82 -5.13
N LYS A 24 -9.64 -4.45 -4.01
CA LYS A 24 -9.13 -4.70 -2.66
C LYS A 24 -9.00 -6.19 -2.37
N LEU A 25 -10.00 -6.99 -2.75
CA LEU A 25 -9.93 -8.46 -2.64
C LEU A 25 -8.80 -9.03 -3.49
N PHE A 26 -8.65 -8.59 -4.74
CA PHE A 26 -7.55 -9.00 -5.62
C PHE A 26 -6.20 -8.61 -5.04
N HIS A 27 -6.05 -7.39 -4.52
CA HIS A 27 -4.84 -6.92 -3.86
C HIS A 27 -4.45 -7.82 -2.68
N ASN A 28 -5.39 -8.13 -1.79
CA ASN A 28 -5.14 -9.04 -0.66
C ASN A 28 -4.79 -10.47 -1.12
N ALA A 29 -5.44 -10.96 -2.18
CA ALA A 29 -5.17 -12.28 -2.74
C ALA A 29 -3.79 -12.38 -3.40
N LEU A 30 -3.34 -11.30 -4.04
CA LEU A 30 -1.98 -11.20 -4.58
C LEU A 30 -0.92 -11.18 -3.47
N GLN A 31 -1.28 -10.82 -2.23
CA GLN A 31 -0.43 -10.90 -1.04
C GLN A 31 -0.63 -12.19 -0.22
N GLY A 32 -1.42 -13.15 -0.72
CA GLY A 32 -1.54 -14.50 -0.15
C GLY A 32 -2.86 -14.82 0.55
N MET A 33 -3.81 -13.88 0.67
CA MET A 33 -5.15 -14.19 1.18
C MET A 33 -5.87 -15.17 0.24
N GLU A 34 -6.42 -16.26 0.77
CA GLU A 34 -7.19 -17.21 -0.05
C GLU A 34 -8.42 -16.54 -0.67
N LEU A 35 -8.48 -16.56 -2.01
CA LEU A 35 -9.59 -16.02 -2.78
C LEU A 35 -9.71 -16.80 -4.09
N ILE A 36 -10.94 -17.03 -4.55
CA ILE A 36 -11.21 -17.52 -5.89
C ILE A 36 -11.85 -16.35 -6.66
N ALA A 37 -11.21 -15.90 -7.74
CA ALA A 37 -11.76 -14.87 -8.61
C ALA A 37 -13.02 -15.41 -9.31
N THR A 38 -14.20 -14.94 -8.89
CA THR A 38 -15.46 -15.38 -9.50
C THR A 38 -15.70 -14.68 -10.83
N PRO A 39 -16.54 -15.25 -11.72
CA PRO A 39 -16.91 -14.60 -12.97
C PRO A 39 -17.49 -13.18 -12.78
N GLU A 40 -18.25 -12.95 -11.72
CA GLU A 40 -18.85 -11.65 -11.39
C GLU A 40 -17.78 -10.62 -10.99
N MET A 41 -16.78 -11.04 -10.20
CA MET A 41 -15.64 -10.19 -9.85
C MET A 41 -14.84 -9.81 -11.09
N ILE A 42 -14.54 -10.79 -11.94
CA ILE A 42 -13.82 -10.58 -13.20
C ILE A 42 -14.58 -9.63 -14.11
N ASP A 43 -15.89 -9.83 -14.28
CA ASP A 43 -16.75 -8.98 -15.10
C ASP A 43 -16.79 -7.54 -14.57
N THR A 44 -16.92 -7.35 -13.25
CA THR A 44 -16.86 -6.03 -12.59
C THR A 44 -15.53 -5.33 -12.87
N TYR A 45 -14.41 -6.04 -12.70
CA TYR A 45 -13.08 -5.52 -12.95
C TYR A 45 -12.86 -5.13 -14.41
N LEU A 46 -13.28 -5.99 -15.35
CA LEU A 46 -13.11 -5.79 -16.78
C LEU A 46 -13.98 -4.65 -17.32
N LYS A 47 -15.25 -4.57 -16.88
CA LYS A 47 -16.14 -3.45 -17.24
C LYS A 47 -15.57 -2.11 -16.81
N GLN A 48 -15.03 -2.02 -15.60
CA GLN A 48 -14.42 -0.76 -15.16
C GLN A 48 -13.14 -0.44 -15.94
N ASN A 49 -12.29 -1.44 -16.24
CA ASN A 49 -11.09 -1.23 -17.05
C ASN A 49 -11.40 -0.77 -18.49
N LEU A 50 -12.51 -1.26 -19.08
CA LEU A 50 -13.01 -0.75 -20.36
C LEU A 50 -13.41 0.72 -20.25
N ASN A 51 -14.22 1.09 -19.25
CA ASN A 51 -14.62 2.48 -19.02
C ASN A 51 -13.39 3.39 -18.81
N ASN A 52 -12.42 2.93 -18.03
CA ASN A 52 -11.17 3.66 -17.78
C ASN A 52 -10.36 3.84 -19.07
N ALA A 53 -10.32 2.83 -19.94
CA ALA A 53 -9.67 2.95 -21.26
C ALA A 53 -10.40 3.94 -22.19
N GLU A 54 -11.72 4.04 -22.10
CA GLU A 54 -12.50 5.03 -22.87
C GLU A 54 -12.27 6.46 -22.38
N LEU A 55 -12.08 6.63 -21.07
CA LEU A 55 -11.80 7.92 -20.42
C LEU A 55 -10.32 8.33 -20.50
N PHE A 56 -9.42 7.39 -20.79
CA PHE A 56 -8.01 7.69 -20.96
C PHE A 56 -7.81 8.67 -22.11
N GLY A 57 -7.35 9.87 -21.77
CA GLY A 57 -7.16 10.97 -22.71
C GLY A 57 -5.68 11.26 -22.93
N GLY A 58 -5.36 11.79 -24.12
CA GLY A 58 -4.01 12.24 -24.45
C GLY A 58 -3.18 11.20 -25.20
N GLU A 59 -2.07 11.68 -25.77
CA GLU A 59 -1.04 10.87 -26.41
C GLU A 59 0.26 11.13 -25.67
N TYR A 60 0.95 10.06 -25.31
CA TYR A 60 2.17 10.14 -24.49
C TYR A 60 3.25 9.24 -25.09
N ASP A 61 4.51 9.65 -24.96
CA ASP A 61 5.65 8.83 -25.37
C ASP A 61 5.85 7.64 -24.41
N VAL A 62 5.53 7.83 -23.13
CA VAL A 62 5.65 6.84 -22.06
C VAL A 62 4.47 6.95 -21.11
N ILE A 63 3.82 5.82 -20.83
CA ILE A 63 2.69 5.68 -19.92
C ILE A 63 3.10 4.71 -18.81
N MET A 64 2.97 5.12 -17.55
CA MET A 64 3.18 4.24 -16.39
C MET A 64 1.84 3.93 -15.73
N VAL A 65 1.51 2.64 -15.64
CA VAL A 65 0.28 2.14 -15.04
C VAL A 65 0.62 1.50 -13.70
N HIS A 66 0.05 2.02 -12.62
CA HIS A 66 0.36 1.59 -11.27
C HIS A 66 -0.65 0.56 -10.75
N ASP A 67 -0.11 -0.50 -10.15
CA ASP A 67 -0.83 -1.55 -9.42
C ASP A 67 -1.83 -2.38 -10.27
N PRO A 68 -2.48 -3.40 -9.68
CA PRO A 68 -3.37 -4.30 -10.42
C PRO A 68 -4.66 -3.66 -10.94
N GLN A 69 -5.16 -2.59 -10.33
CA GLN A 69 -6.52 -2.07 -10.58
C GLN A 69 -6.73 -1.65 -12.05
N PRO A 70 -5.82 -0.87 -12.67
CA PRO A 70 -5.87 -0.54 -14.09
C PRO A 70 -5.12 -1.51 -15.02
N ALA A 71 -4.64 -2.67 -14.54
CA ALA A 71 -3.70 -3.49 -15.32
C ALA A 71 -4.29 -3.95 -16.67
N ALA A 72 -5.60 -4.19 -16.76
CA ALA A 72 -6.25 -4.62 -17.99
C ALA A 72 -6.54 -3.49 -19.00
N MET A 73 -6.36 -2.22 -18.62
CA MET A 73 -6.69 -1.05 -19.43
C MET A 73 -5.98 -1.05 -20.78
N LEU A 74 -4.69 -1.42 -20.82
CA LEU A 74 -3.89 -1.49 -22.05
C LEU A 74 -4.55 -2.39 -23.11
N SER A 75 -5.11 -3.53 -22.70
CA SER A 75 -5.74 -4.47 -23.63
C SER A 75 -6.94 -3.86 -24.36
N TYR A 76 -7.66 -2.92 -23.72
CA TYR A 76 -8.77 -2.21 -24.33
C TYR A 76 -8.29 -1.06 -25.21
N ILE A 77 -7.25 -0.33 -24.79
CA ILE A 77 -6.60 0.70 -25.60
C ILE A 77 -6.09 0.12 -26.93
N GLU A 78 -5.47 -1.06 -26.89
CA GLU A 78 -5.02 -1.77 -28.10
C GLU A 78 -6.17 -2.19 -29.01
N LYS A 79 -7.24 -2.79 -28.45
CA LYS A 79 -8.43 -3.17 -29.21
C LYS A 79 -9.13 -1.98 -29.86
N GLN A 80 -9.06 -0.81 -29.25
CA GLN A 80 -9.61 0.44 -29.78
C GLN A 80 -8.67 1.12 -30.80
N GLY A 81 -7.46 0.60 -31.03
CA GLY A 81 -6.47 1.19 -31.94
C GLY A 81 -5.89 2.51 -31.43
N LYS A 82 -5.97 2.77 -30.12
CA LYS A 82 -5.55 4.03 -29.48
C LYS A 82 -4.16 3.97 -28.85
N LYS A 83 -3.45 2.84 -28.94
CA LYS A 83 -2.15 2.69 -28.28
C LYS A 83 -1.14 3.66 -28.88
N THR A 84 -0.61 4.53 -28.03
CA THR A 84 0.54 5.40 -28.30
C THR A 84 1.64 5.11 -27.27
N GLY A 85 2.88 5.45 -27.62
CA GLY A 85 4.02 5.35 -26.71
C GLY A 85 4.35 3.96 -26.19
N LYS A 86 5.10 3.94 -25.09
CA LYS A 86 5.50 2.74 -24.34
C LYS A 86 4.72 2.62 -23.05
N TRP A 87 4.17 1.44 -22.80
CA TRP A 87 3.37 1.17 -21.61
C TRP A 87 4.18 0.36 -20.60
N ILE A 88 4.30 0.88 -19.39
CA ILE A 88 5.09 0.28 -18.32
C ILE A 88 4.15 -0.01 -17.15
N TRP A 89 4.12 -1.26 -16.69
CA TRP A 89 3.38 -1.63 -15.49
C TRP A 89 4.26 -1.51 -14.25
N ARG A 90 3.80 -0.81 -13.21
CA ARG A 90 4.51 -0.68 -11.93
C ARG A 90 3.72 -1.40 -10.84
N CYS A 91 4.29 -2.50 -10.34
CA CYS A 91 3.76 -3.23 -9.20
C CYS A 91 4.36 -2.69 -7.90
N HIS A 92 3.52 -2.30 -6.94
CA HIS A 92 3.98 -1.86 -5.61
C HIS A 92 3.86 -2.93 -4.52
N ILE A 93 3.29 -4.09 -4.85
CA ILE A 93 3.08 -5.21 -3.90
C ILE A 93 4.06 -6.37 -4.12
N ASP A 94 4.14 -7.22 -3.11
CA ASP A 94 4.85 -8.51 -3.14
C ASP A 94 3.93 -9.59 -3.73
N LEU A 95 4.37 -10.28 -4.78
CA LEU A 95 3.61 -11.34 -5.46
C LEU A 95 4.12 -12.75 -5.12
N THR A 96 5.08 -12.92 -4.21
CA THR A 96 5.67 -14.23 -3.89
C THR A 96 4.62 -15.28 -3.51
N THR A 97 3.61 -14.87 -2.75
CA THR A 97 2.53 -15.72 -2.25
C THR A 97 1.21 -15.53 -3.01
N ALA A 98 1.24 -14.85 -4.17
CA ALA A 98 0.02 -14.51 -4.89
C ALA A 98 -0.83 -15.74 -5.23
N GLN A 99 -2.13 -15.65 -4.93
CA GLN A 99 -3.09 -16.70 -5.26
C GLN A 99 -3.21 -16.86 -6.78
N GLN A 100 -3.06 -18.11 -7.25
CA GLN A 100 -3.04 -18.43 -8.67
C GLN A 100 -4.34 -18.06 -9.41
N SER A 101 -5.49 -18.09 -8.72
CA SER A 101 -6.80 -17.72 -9.27
C SER A 101 -6.83 -16.26 -9.75
N VAL A 102 -6.21 -15.35 -9.00
CA VAL A 102 -6.16 -13.91 -9.31
C VAL A 102 -4.94 -13.59 -10.17
N TRP A 103 -3.77 -14.14 -9.84
CA TRP A 103 -2.56 -13.92 -10.64
C TRP A 103 -2.74 -14.43 -12.07
N GLY A 104 -3.21 -15.66 -12.26
CA GLY A 104 -3.42 -16.24 -13.59
C GLY A 104 -4.49 -15.51 -14.42
N PHE A 105 -5.38 -14.76 -13.77
CA PHE A 105 -6.31 -13.87 -14.45
C PHE A 105 -5.64 -12.56 -14.91
N LEU A 106 -4.79 -11.95 -14.08
CA LEU A 106 -4.14 -10.67 -14.36
C LEU A 106 -2.90 -10.78 -15.25
N GLU A 107 -2.13 -11.85 -15.11
CA GLU A 107 -0.86 -12.10 -15.80
C GLU A 107 -0.96 -11.87 -17.32
N PRO A 108 -1.98 -12.40 -18.06
CA PRO A 108 -2.11 -12.15 -19.50
C PRO A 108 -2.32 -10.68 -19.87
N TYR A 109 -2.85 -9.85 -18.96
CA TYR A 109 -2.98 -8.41 -19.18
C TYR A 109 -1.66 -7.68 -18.93
N ILE A 110 -0.92 -8.12 -17.91
CA ILE A 110 0.38 -7.55 -17.54
C ILE A 110 1.44 -7.88 -18.60
N GLU A 111 1.41 -9.08 -19.18
CA GLU A 111 2.34 -9.50 -20.24
C GLU A 111 2.25 -8.66 -21.53
N GLN A 112 1.17 -7.88 -21.72
CA GLN A 112 1.02 -6.98 -22.87
C GLN A 112 1.85 -5.68 -22.76
N TYR A 113 2.34 -5.35 -21.57
CA TYR A 113 3.13 -4.15 -21.33
C TYR A 113 4.53 -4.27 -21.95
N ASP A 114 5.15 -3.13 -22.29
CA ASP A 114 6.50 -3.10 -22.85
C ASP A 114 7.59 -3.36 -21.79
N ALA A 115 7.27 -3.11 -20.51
CA ALA A 115 8.13 -3.38 -19.36
C ALA A 115 7.31 -3.45 -18.06
N ALA A 116 7.89 -4.09 -17.04
CA ALA A 116 7.38 -4.11 -15.68
C ALA A 116 8.41 -3.55 -14.70
N VAL A 117 7.95 -2.91 -13.65
CA VAL A 117 8.78 -2.38 -12.56
C VAL A 117 8.30 -2.94 -11.24
N PHE A 118 9.21 -3.53 -10.47
CA PHE A 118 8.96 -4.05 -9.13
C PHE A 118 9.83 -3.32 -8.10
N THR A 119 9.46 -3.42 -6.82
CA THR A 119 10.27 -2.88 -5.71
C THR A 119 11.59 -3.65 -5.57
N MET A 120 11.54 -4.98 -5.67
CA MET A 120 12.69 -5.88 -5.54
C MET A 120 12.51 -7.10 -6.46
N GLU A 121 13.61 -7.78 -6.78
CA GLU A 121 13.60 -8.99 -7.62
C GLU A 121 12.76 -10.11 -7.00
N GLN A 122 12.82 -10.25 -5.68
CA GLN A 122 12.08 -11.28 -4.95
C GLN A 122 10.56 -11.13 -5.08
N TYR A 123 10.05 -9.94 -5.41
CA TYR A 123 8.61 -9.70 -5.54
C TYR A 123 8.05 -10.15 -6.89
N VAL A 124 8.91 -10.56 -7.82
CA VAL A 124 8.48 -11.10 -9.11
C VAL A 124 7.93 -12.51 -8.89
N LYS A 125 6.73 -12.78 -9.40
CA LYS A 125 6.11 -14.10 -9.30
C LYS A 125 6.92 -15.13 -10.10
N ASP A 126 7.17 -16.29 -9.48
CA ASP A 126 7.81 -17.42 -10.17
C ASP A 126 7.08 -17.77 -11.47
N GLY A 127 7.85 -17.82 -12.56
CA GLY A 127 7.35 -18.17 -13.89
C GLY A 127 6.89 -16.98 -14.74
N PHE A 128 6.76 -15.79 -14.16
CA PHE A 128 6.43 -14.57 -14.91
C PHE A 128 7.55 -14.24 -15.91
N LYS A 129 7.20 -14.06 -17.19
CA LYS A 129 8.17 -13.80 -18.26
C LYS A 129 7.85 -12.49 -18.95
N MET A 130 8.79 -11.55 -18.83
CA MET A 130 8.77 -10.30 -19.57
C MET A 130 10.20 -9.93 -19.95
N ASP A 131 10.38 -9.41 -21.16
CA ASP A 131 11.71 -9.07 -21.70
C ASP A 131 12.41 -7.96 -20.89
N LYS A 132 11.62 -7.06 -20.29
CA LYS A 132 12.13 -5.90 -19.57
C LYS A 132 11.49 -5.81 -18.19
N ILE A 133 12.27 -6.17 -17.17
CA ILE A 133 11.92 -5.99 -15.77
C ILE A 133 12.95 -5.08 -15.11
N ALA A 134 12.47 -4.05 -14.41
CA ALA A 134 13.30 -3.14 -13.64
C ALA A 134 12.96 -3.22 -12.14
N PHE A 135 13.97 -3.01 -11.30
CA PHE A 135 13.81 -2.99 -9.84
C PHE A 135 14.08 -1.58 -9.33
N VAL A 136 13.03 -0.94 -8.82
CA VAL A 136 13.07 0.43 -8.33
C VAL A 136 12.43 0.46 -6.93
N PRO A 137 13.22 0.66 -5.86
CA PRO A 137 12.69 0.72 -4.51
C PRO A 137 11.81 1.98 -4.34
N PRO A 138 10.82 1.94 -3.41
CA PRO A 138 10.07 3.14 -3.06
C PRO A 138 11.01 4.21 -2.50
N THR A 139 10.63 5.46 -2.71
CA THR A 139 11.37 6.63 -2.22
C THR A 139 10.53 7.38 -1.20
N ILE A 140 11.21 8.21 -0.41
CA ILE A 140 10.58 9.18 0.49
C ILE A 140 10.83 10.58 -0.05
N ASP A 141 9.88 11.50 0.20
CA ASP A 141 10.08 12.93 -0.05
C ASP A 141 10.65 13.58 1.24
N PRO A 142 11.94 13.98 1.26
CA PRO A 142 12.56 14.60 2.44
C PRO A 142 11.94 15.93 2.84
N LEU A 143 11.18 16.57 1.96
CA LEU A 143 10.54 17.86 2.19
C LEU A 143 9.07 17.73 2.59
N SER A 144 8.50 16.53 2.49
CA SER A 144 7.15 16.27 2.99
C SER A 144 7.10 16.36 4.51
N SER A 145 5.94 16.73 5.05
CA SER A 145 5.71 16.86 6.49
C SER A 145 6.06 15.60 7.30
N LYS A 146 6.07 14.43 6.65
CA LYS A 146 6.37 13.12 7.25
C LYS A 146 7.87 12.86 7.45
N ASN A 147 8.73 13.48 6.63
CA ASN A 147 10.17 13.18 6.64
C ASN A 147 11.04 14.43 6.86
N MET A 148 10.44 15.61 6.91
CA MET A 148 11.16 16.85 7.17
C MET A 148 11.76 16.84 8.58
N GLU A 149 12.87 17.56 8.74
CA GLU A 149 13.47 17.74 10.06
C GLU A 149 12.54 18.58 10.95
N ILE A 150 12.29 18.08 12.15
CA ILE A 150 11.41 18.70 13.15
C ILE A 150 12.31 19.24 14.27
N ASN A 151 12.04 20.47 14.72
CA ASN A 151 12.78 21.06 15.83
C ASN A 151 12.43 20.39 17.18
N GLU A 152 13.36 20.45 18.13
CA GLU A 152 13.21 19.81 19.45
C GLU A 152 11.97 20.28 20.21
N GLU A 153 11.64 21.57 20.17
CA GLU A 153 10.45 22.14 20.84
C GLU A 153 9.13 21.50 20.33
N THR A 154 9.05 21.26 19.03
CA THR A 154 7.88 20.61 18.41
C THR A 154 7.82 19.14 18.80
N ILE A 155 8.97 18.43 18.81
CA ILE A 155 9.05 17.03 19.25
C ILE A 155 8.58 16.91 20.71
N GLU A 156 9.13 17.72 21.61
CA GLU A 156 8.75 17.72 23.03
C GLU A 156 7.26 18.04 23.22
N SER A 157 6.74 19.02 22.47
CA SER A 157 5.32 19.37 22.52
C SER A 157 4.42 18.21 22.06
N ILE A 158 4.82 17.44 21.04
CA ILE A 158 4.06 16.30 20.54
C ILE A 158 4.10 15.16 21.55
N LEU A 159 5.29 14.80 22.05
CA LEU A 159 5.42 13.72 23.05
C LEU A 159 4.65 14.03 24.32
N HIS A 160 4.70 15.28 24.81
CA HIS A 160 3.94 15.71 25.99
C HIS A 160 2.43 15.64 25.76
N ARG A 161 1.95 16.01 24.56
CA ARG A 161 0.52 15.93 24.20
C ARG A 161 -0.01 14.50 24.31
N TYR A 162 0.79 13.51 23.92
CA TYR A 162 0.43 12.09 23.97
C TYR A 162 0.90 11.38 25.25
N HIS A 163 1.39 12.12 26.25
CA HIS A 163 1.86 11.59 27.53
C HIS A 163 3.00 10.55 27.40
N ILE A 164 3.87 10.72 26.40
CA ILE A 164 5.06 9.90 26.18
C ILE A 164 6.24 10.56 26.90
N ASP A 165 7.06 9.78 27.59
CA ASP A 165 8.20 10.30 28.34
C ASP A 165 9.49 10.15 27.51
N PRO A 166 10.06 11.24 26.98
CA PRO A 166 11.28 11.17 26.16
C PRO A 166 12.50 10.67 26.93
N ASN A 167 12.45 10.63 28.28
CA ASN A 167 13.57 10.15 29.11
C ASN A 167 13.54 8.63 29.33
N ARG A 168 12.47 7.96 28.92
CA ARG A 168 12.33 6.50 29.00
C ARG A 168 12.63 5.87 27.63
N PRO A 169 13.12 4.62 27.58
CA PRO A 169 13.32 3.94 26.29
C PRO A 169 12.00 3.81 25.53
N ILE A 170 12.02 4.10 24.22
CA ILE A 170 10.85 4.01 23.34
C ILE A 170 11.13 2.98 22.24
N ALA A 171 10.21 2.05 22.06
CA ALA A 171 10.09 1.23 20.86
C ALA A 171 8.86 1.67 20.07
N THR A 172 8.96 1.69 18.74
CA THR A 172 7.88 2.20 17.89
C THR A 172 7.60 1.27 16.72
N GLN A 173 6.32 1.04 16.44
CA GLN A 173 5.83 0.52 15.16
C GLN A 173 4.92 1.57 14.52
N VAL A 174 5.28 2.03 13.31
CA VAL A 174 4.42 2.87 12.47
C VAL A 174 3.90 2.04 11.31
N SER A 175 2.65 1.57 11.41
CA SER A 175 2.02 0.75 10.37
C SER A 175 0.51 0.68 10.55
N ARG A 176 -0.21 0.28 9.50
CA ARG A 176 -1.64 -0.07 9.64
C ARG A 176 -1.83 -1.23 10.62
N PHE A 177 -2.97 -1.25 11.28
CA PHE A 177 -3.43 -2.42 12.02
C PHE A 177 -4.00 -3.43 11.04
N ASP A 178 -3.13 -4.27 10.49
CA ASP A 178 -3.50 -5.33 9.55
C ASP A 178 -2.75 -6.63 9.91
N PRO A 179 -3.24 -7.82 9.49
CA PRO A 179 -2.62 -9.09 9.87
C PRO A 179 -1.15 -9.20 9.48
N TRP A 180 -0.77 -8.56 8.37
CA TRP A 180 0.55 -8.68 7.76
C TRP A 180 1.60 -7.81 8.45
N LYS A 181 1.17 -6.87 9.30
CA LYS A 181 2.05 -6.06 10.17
C LYS A 181 2.25 -6.66 11.56
N ASP A 182 1.54 -7.75 11.87
CA ASP A 182 1.61 -8.49 13.12
C ASP A 182 1.66 -7.60 14.39
N PRO A 183 0.65 -6.74 14.61
CA PRO A 183 0.63 -5.86 15.78
C PRO A 183 0.60 -6.65 17.11
N LEU A 184 0.08 -7.88 17.11
CA LEU A 184 0.05 -8.73 18.30
C LEU A 184 1.45 -9.26 18.64
N GLY A 185 2.19 -9.73 17.63
CA GLY A 185 3.58 -10.16 17.80
C GLY A 185 4.49 -9.03 18.25
N VAL A 186 4.25 -7.78 17.84
CA VAL A 186 4.98 -6.61 18.35
C VAL A 186 4.79 -6.43 19.85
N ILE A 187 3.56 -6.53 20.35
CA ILE A 187 3.29 -6.45 21.80
C ILE A 187 3.98 -7.61 22.54
N ASP A 188 3.97 -8.82 21.98
CA ASP A 188 4.63 -9.96 22.60
C ASP A 188 6.16 -9.81 22.64
N ALA A 189 6.76 -9.28 21.58
CA ALA A 189 8.18 -8.94 21.54
C ALA A 189 8.52 -7.83 22.55
N TYR A 190 7.70 -6.79 22.63
CA TYR A 190 7.83 -5.73 23.64
C TYR A 190 7.78 -6.29 25.06
N ARG A 191 6.86 -7.21 25.37
CA ARG A 191 6.77 -7.86 26.70
C ARG A 191 8.01 -8.67 27.05
N ILE A 192 8.67 -9.27 26.06
CA ILE A 192 9.95 -9.94 26.26
C ILE A 192 11.02 -8.91 26.60
N ALA A 193 11.15 -7.85 25.81
CA ALA A 193 12.14 -6.78 26.03
C ALA A 193 11.93 -6.07 27.38
N LYS A 194 10.68 -5.82 27.78
CA LYS A 194 10.33 -5.14 29.04
C LYS A 194 10.81 -5.88 30.30
N LYS A 195 11.08 -7.19 30.21
CA LYS A 195 11.70 -7.95 31.31
C LYS A 195 13.13 -7.47 31.61
N GLU A 196 13.84 -7.01 30.58
CA GLU A 196 15.21 -6.47 30.69
C GLU A 196 15.20 -4.93 30.82
N PHE A 197 14.21 -4.27 30.22
CA PHE A 197 14.02 -2.82 30.25
C PHE A 197 12.66 -2.46 30.88
N PRO A 198 12.54 -2.44 32.23
CA PRO A 198 11.26 -2.22 32.91
C PRO A 198 10.56 -0.91 32.53
N GLU A 199 11.34 0.11 32.19
CA GLU A 199 10.85 1.45 31.83
C GLU A 199 10.47 1.58 30.34
N LEU A 200 10.59 0.54 29.51
CA LEU A 200 10.31 0.60 28.08
C LEU A 200 8.85 1.00 27.79
N GLN A 201 8.67 1.93 26.86
CA GLN A 201 7.39 2.33 26.27
C GLN A 201 7.28 1.76 24.85
N LEU A 202 6.07 1.37 24.44
CA LEU A 202 5.75 0.93 23.08
C LEU A 202 4.75 1.90 22.45
N LEU A 203 5.14 2.52 21.33
CA LEU A 203 4.25 3.34 20.51
C LEU A 203 3.82 2.55 19.27
N MET A 204 2.52 2.34 19.10
CA MET A 204 1.95 1.73 17.90
C MET A 204 1.10 2.78 17.19
N ILE A 205 1.63 3.31 16.09
CA ILE A 205 1.10 4.47 15.39
C ILE A 205 0.50 4.03 14.05
N ALA A 206 -0.76 4.38 13.77
CA ALA A 206 -1.43 4.02 12.53
C ALA A 206 -2.35 5.12 11.99
N SER A 207 -2.37 5.29 10.67
CA SER A 207 -3.47 6.01 10.00
C SER A 207 -4.61 5.02 9.74
N MET A 208 -5.76 5.25 10.37
CA MET A 208 -6.98 4.46 10.19
C MET A 208 -7.80 5.03 9.03
N ALA A 209 -8.13 4.19 8.06
CA ALA A 209 -9.04 4.51 6.99
C ALA A 209 -10.49 4.25 7.44
N SER A 210 -11.39 5.21 7.28
CA SER A 210 -12.79 5.08 7.72
C SER A 210 -13.56 3.99 6.97
N ASP A 211 -13.10 3.62 5.78
CA ASP A 211 -13.64 2.60 4.88
C ASP A 211 -12.90 1.26 4.99
N ASP A 212 -12.09 1.05 6.04
CA ASP A 212 -11.38 -0.21 6.27
C ASP A 212 -11.87 -0.95 7.53
N PRO A 213 -12.98 -1.72 7.46
CA PRO A 213 -13.50 -2.51 8.57
C PRO A 213 -12.49 -3.52 9.13
N GLU A 214 -11.60 -4.05 8.29
CA GLU A 214 -10.55 -4.99 8.72
C GLU A 214 -9.54 -4.28 9.63
N GLY A 215 -9.15 -3.05 9.27
CA GLY A 215 -8.29 -2.20 10.09
C GLY A 215 -8.85 -1.99 11.49
N PHE A 216 -10.14 -1.63 11.60
CA PHE A 216 -10.81 -1.47 12.90
C PHE A 216 -10.86 -2.77 13.71
N HIS A 217 -11.14 -3.90 13.07
CA HIS A 217 -11.14 -5.20 13.74
C HIS A 217 -9.76 -5.55 14.32
N TYR A 218 -8.68 -5.30 13.57
CA TYR A 218 -7.33 -5.53 14.05
C TYR A 218 -6.89 -4.52 15.11
N TYR A 219 -7.35 -3.28 15.05
CA TYR A 219 -7.16 -2.30 16.12
C TYR A 219 -7.79 -2.80 17.44
N GLU A 220 -9.04 -3.25 17.41
CA GLU A 220 -9.71 -3.80 18.60
C GLU A 220 -8.98 -5.03 19.16
N LYS A 221 -8.54 -5.96 18.30
CA LYS A 221 -7.73 -7.10 18.71
C LYS A 221 -6.45 -6.66 19.41
N THR A 222 -5.76 -5.67 18.84
CA THR A 222 -4.50 -5.13 19.36
C THR A 222 -4.72 -4.45 20.71
N SER A 223 -5.76 -3.63 20.84
CA SER A 223 -6.16 -2.99 22.10
C SER A 223 -6.48 -4.01 23.20
N ARG A 224 -7.25 -5.05 22.88
CA ARG A 224 -7.52 -6.16 23.82
C ARG A 224 -6.23 -6.88 24.22
N HIS A 225 -5.32 -7.11 23.26
CA HIS A 225 -4.05 -7.79 23.51
C HIS A 225 -3.09 -6.96 24.34
N ALA A 226 -3.09 -5.63 24.19
CA ALA A 226 -2.35 -4.70 25.04
C ALA A 226 -2.80 -4.76 26.51
N ALA A 227 -4.05 -5.19 26.75
CA ALA A 227 -4.60 -5.46 28.08
C ALA A 227 -4.52 -4.27 29.05
N GLY A 228 -4.57 -3.04 28.53
CA GLY A 228 -4.51 -1.81 29.33
C GLY A 228 -3.14 -1.53 29.97
N ASP A 229 -2.05 -2.10 29.45
CA ASP A 229 -0.69 -1.73 29.85
C ASP A 229 -0.48 -0.22 29.62
N PRO A 230 -0.20 0.57 30.68
CA PRO A 230 -0.09 2.03 30.57
C PRO A 230 1.11 2.50 29.76
N ASP A 231 2.06 1.61 29.45
CA ASP A 231 3.24 1.92 28.64
C ASP A 231 3.08 1.50 27.18
N ILE A 232 1.92 0.95 26.78
CA ILE A 232 1.58 0.70 25.39
C ILE A 232 0.62 1.82 24.91
N PHE A 233 1.11 2.63 23.98
CA PHE A 233 0.37 3.73 23.38
C PHE A 233 -0.12 3.28 22.01
N LEU A 234 -1.43 3.17 21.85
CA LEU A 234 -2.06 2.98 20.54
C LEU A 234 -2.49 4.36 20.07
N LEU A 235 -1.90 4.83 18.98
CA LEU A 235 -2.07 6.19 18.49
C LEU A 235 -2.53 6.17 17.02
N SER A 236 -3.54 6.98 16.72
CA SER A 236 -4.10 7.04 15.37
C SER A 236 -4.60 8.42 14.97
N ASN A 237 -4.92 8.58 13.68
CA ASN A 237 -5.59 9.78 13.17
C ASN A 237 -6.95 10.06 13.83
N LEU A 238 -7.58 9.06 14.46
CA LEU A 238 -8.78 9.26 15.28
C LEU A 238 -8.48 10.04 16.57
N GLU A 239 -7.23 10.00 17.02
CA GLU A 239 -6.70 10.72 18.20
C GLU A 239 -5.89 11.96 17.78
N GLY A 240 -6.02 12.38 16.52
CA GLY A 240 -5.39 13.58 15.98
C GLY A 240 -3.94 13.40 15.51
N VAL A 241 -3.42 12.17 15.42
CA VAL A 241 -2.10 11.90 14.83
C VAL A 241 -2.16 12.16 13.32
N GLY A 242 -1.27 13.02 12.84
CA GLY A 242 -1.12 13.35 11.43
C GLY A 242 0.18 12.83 10.83
N ASN A 243 0.63 13.49 9.77
CA ASN A 243 1.94 13.21 9.18
C ASN A 243 3.10 13.80 10.01
N LEU A 244 2.82 14.78 10.89
CA LEU A 244 3.84 15.46 11.68
C LEU A 244 4.17 14.69 12.97
N GLU A 245 3.13 14.13 13.60
CA GLU A 245 3.20 13.25 14.76
C GLU A 245 3.77 11.86 14.43
#